data_AF-A0A398DGR8-F1
#
_entry.id   AF-A0A398DGR8-F1
#
_cell.length_a   1.000
_cell.length_b   1.000
_cell.length_c   1.000
_cell.angle_alpha   90.00
_cell.angle_beta   90.00
_cell.angle_gamma   90.00
#
_symmetry.space_group_name_H-M   'P 1'
#
loop_
_entity.id
_entity.type
_entity.pdbx_description
1 polymer ?
#
loop_
_entity_poly.entity_id
_entity_poly.type
_entity_poly.pdbx_seq_one_letter_code
_entity_poly.pdbx_strand_id
1 'polypeptide(L)'
;RGQLWVEMMLLEGINDSPETLEQTRWVLQDVEPDRVFVDTPIRPPAEDFAHPVTPEALVLAEKALGGALPSGFDFGAFTIAAGADPLETLAGVCKRHPMREDQTIELLVNSGIDPLPVLDALRADPRFRVEQYGGQTFFLVREMNGGSA
;
A
#
# COMPACT_ATOMS: atom_id res chain seq x y z
N ARG A 1 -6.74 -30.29 -0.55
CA ARG A 1 -5.81 -29.72 -1.54
C ARG A 1 -5.69 -28.24 -1.24
N GLY A 2 -4.48 -27.71 -1.11
CA GLY A 2 -4.26 -26.27 -0.95
C GLY A 2 -4.25 -25.57 -2.30
N GLN A 3 -4.30 -24.24 -2.28
CA GLN A 3 -4.03 -23.38 -3.43
C GLN A 3 -2.74 -22.59 -3.16
N LEU A 4 -1.92 -22.39 -4.19
CA LEU A 4 -0.71 -21.57 -4.16
C LEU A 4 -0.93 -20.30 -4.97
N TRP A 5 -0.91 -19.15 -4.31
CA TRP A 5 -0.96 -17.85 -4.97
C TRP A 5 0.39 -17.15 -4.82
N VAL A 6 0.87 -16.56 -5.91
CA VAL A 6 2.07 -15.73 -5.92
C VAL A 6 1.65 -14.28 -6.10
N GLU A 7 2.21 -13.39 -5.30
CA GLU A 7 2.01 -11.95 -5.42
C GLU A 7 3.39 -11.29 -5.59
N MET A 8 3.48 -10.37 -6.54
CA MET A 8 4.71 -9.66 -6.86
C MET A 8 4.47 -8.16 -6.93
N MET A 9 5.29 -7.39 -6.25
CA MET A 9 5.34 -5.94 -6.41
C MET A 9 6.38 -5.57 -7.45
N LEU A 10 5.95 -4.85 -8.47
CA LEU A 10 6.76 -4.31 -9.55
C LEU A 10 7.19 -2.88 -9.23
N LEU A 11 8.48 -2.62 -9.38
CA LEU A 11 9.13 -1.35 -9.06
C LEU A 11 9.90 -0.85 -10.29
N GLU A 12 9.74 0.44 -10.57
CA GLU A 12 10.37 1.10 -11.70
C GLU A 12 11.90 0.96 -11.66
N GLY A 13 12.49 0.44 -12.72
CA GLY A 13 13.94 0.30 -12.88
C GLY A 13 14.60 -0.77 -12.00
N ILE A 14 13.83 -1.54 -11.23
CA ILE A 14 14.35 -2.59 -10.33
C ILE A 14 14.02 -3.98 -10.88
N ASN A 15 12.75 -4.25 -11.16
CA ASN A 15 12.29 -5.56 -11.61
C ASN A 15 11.26 -5.50 -12.76
N ASP A 16 11.12 -4.35 -13.41
CA ASP A 16 10.17 -4.08 -14.50
C ASP A 16 10.76 -4.29 -15.92
N SER A 17 12.03 -4.69 -16.03
CA SER A 17 12.65 -4.91 -17.32
C SER A 17 12.06 -6.15 -18.04
N PRO A 18 11.97 -6.15 -19.39
CA PRO A 18 11.50 -7.30 -20.14
C PRO A 18 12.27 -8.59 -19.85
N GLU A 19 13.58 -8.50 -19.66
CA GLU A 19 14.44 -9.64 -19.33
C GLU A 19 14.10 -10.21 -17.94
N THR A 20 13.94 -9.34 -16.94
CA THR A 20 13.56 -9.75 -15.58
C THR A 20 12.17 -10.39 -15.55
N LEU A 21 11.22 -9.83 -16.30
CA LEU A 21 9.86 -10.39 -16.41
C LEU A 21 9.86 -11.76 -17.10
N GLU A 22 10.69 -11.95 -18.13
CA GLU A 22 10.85 -13.25 -18.78
C GLU A 22 11.44 -14.29 -17.82
N GLN A 23 12.52 -13.95 -17.12
CA GLN A 23 13.13 -14.83 -16.11
C GLN A 23 12.12 -15.20 -15.01
N THR A 24 11.34 -14.22 -14.55
CA THR A 24 10.29 -14.43 -13.55
C THR A 24 9.23 -15.39 -14.07
N ARG A 25 8.78 -15.22 -15.33
CA ARG A 25 7.81 -16.13 -15.96
C ARG A 25 8.33 -17.58 -15.98
N TRP A 26 9.60 -17.80 -16.26
CA TRP A 26 10.17 -19.15 -16.28
C TRP A 26 10.12 -19.80 -14.91
N VAL A 27 10.40 -19.04 -13.84
CA VAL A 27 10.26 -19.51 -12.46
C VAL A 27 8.79 -19.82 -12.13
N LEU A 28 7.86 -18.95 -12.54
CA LEU A 28 6.42 -19.21 -12.33
C LEU A 28 5.93 -20.48 -13.04
N GLN A 29 6.51 -20.81 -14.19
CA GLN A 29 6.20 -22.05 -14.92
C GLN A 29 6.71 -23.31 -14.22
N ASP A 30 7.82 -23.23 -13.50
CA ASP A 30 8.35 -24.35 -12.70
C ASP A 30 7.56 -24.53 -11.39
N VAL A 31 7.13 -23.42 -10.78
CA VAL A 31 6.35 -23.43 -9.53
C VAL A 31 4.88 -23.84 -9.74
N GLU A 32 4.32 -23.55 -10.92
CA GLU A 32 2.91 -23.81 -11.28
C GLU A 32 1.89 -23.31 -10.24
N PRO A 33 1.87 -22.00 -9.89
CA PRO A 33 0.89 -21.47 -8.94
C PRO A 33 -0.52 -21.45 -9.54
N ASP A 34 -1.54 -21.56 -8.69
CA ASP A 34 -2.94 -21.44 -9.10
C ASP A 34 -3.28 -20.03 -9.57
N ARG A 35 -2.61 -19.00 -9.02
CA ARG A 35 -2.80 -17.58 -9.36
C ARG A 35 -1.51 -16.78 -9.20
N VAL A 36 -1.36 -15.78 -10.06
CA VAL A 36 -0.29 -14.78 -9.99
C VAL A 36 -0.93 -13.40 -9.93
N PHE A 37 -0.51 -12.61 -8.94
CA PHE A 37 -0.90 -11.22 -8.78
C PHE A 37 0.32 -10.31 -8.96
N VAL A 38 0.14 -9.19 -9.64
CA VAL A 38 1.18 -8.19 -9.85
C VAL A 38 0.64 -6.83 -9.50
N ASP A 39 1.39 -6.11 -8.66
CA ASP A 39 1.04 -4.79 -8.16
C ASP A 39 2.21 -3.81 -8.31
N THR A 40 1.95 -2.56 -7.96
CA THR A 40 2.95 -1.49 -7.84
C THR A 40 2.61 -0.64 -6.60
N PRO A 41 3.56 0.06 -5.95
CA PRO A 41 3.27 0.91 -4.80
C PRO A 41 2.15 1.93 -5.05
N ILE A 42 0.98 1.72 -4.44
CA ILE A 42 -0.16 2.66 -4.49
C ILE A 42 -0.22 3.62 -3.29
N ARG A 43 0.68 3.42 -2.32
CA ARG A 43 0.87 4.29 -1.17
C ARG A 43 2.31 4.79 -1.18
N PRO A 44 2.61 5.91 -0.51
CA PRO A 44 4.00 6.31 -0.32
C PRO A 44 4.80 5.14 0.28
N PRO A 45 5.89 4.69 -0.37
CA PRO A 45 6.73 3.63 0.15
C PRO A 45 7.54 4.11 1.36
N ALA A 46 8.02 3.19 2.18
CA ALA A 46 8.97 3.53 3.25
C ALA A 46 10.36 3.83 2.68
N GLU A 47 10.74 3.10 1.63
CA GLU A 47 11.98 3.26 0.90
C GLU A 47 11.81 4.24 -0.27
N ASP A 48 12.50 5.37 -0.25
CA ASP A 48 12.37 6.43 -1.26
C ASP A 48 12.71 5.98 -2.69
N PHE A 49 13.43 4.87 -2.87
CA PHE A 49 13.79 4.31 -4.19
C PHE A 49 12.71 3.38 -4.77
N ALA A 50 11.72 2.97 -3.98
CA ALA A 50 10.70 2.00 -4.39
C ALA A 50 9.61 2.69 -5.22
N HIS A 51 9.99 3.22 -6.37
CA HIS A 51 9.10 3.97 -7.25
C HIS A 51 8.11 3.06 -7.96
N PRO A 52 6.86 3.51 -8.14
CA PRO A 52 5.86 2.72 -8.85
C PRO A 52 6.13 2.72 -10.36
N VAL A 53 5.91 1.59 -11.00
CA VAL A 53 5.81 1.53 -12.46
C VAL A 53 4.59 2.31 -12.97
N THR A 54 4.61 2.70 -14.24
CA THR A 54 3.44 3.31 -14.88
C THR A 54 2.30 2.29 -15.06
N PRO A 55 1.04 2.73 -15.20
CA PRO A 55 -0.08 1.84 -15.49
C PRO A 55 0.14 1.00 -16.77
N GLU A 56 0.76 1.58 -17.79
CA GLU A 56 1.07 0.88 -19.04
C GLU A 56 2.12 -0.21 -18.83
N ALA A 57 3.17 0.07 -18.05
CA ALA A 57 4.19 -0.90 -17.70
C ALA A 57 3.61 -2.05 -16.86
N LEU A 58 2.70 -1.76 -15.94
CA LEU A 58 2.01 -2.79 -15.16
C LEU A 58 1.19 -3.73 -16.06
N VAL A 59 0.40 -3.19 -17.00
CA VAL A 59 -0.37 -4.00 -17.97
C VAL A 59 0.54 -4.84 -18.88
N LEU A 60 1.73 -4.34 -19.23
CA LEU A 60 2.71 -5.12 -19.98
C LEU A 60 3.28 -6.27 -19.14
N ALA A 61 3.58 -6.02 -17.87
CA ALA A 61 4.06 -7.03 -16.94
C ALA A 61 3.02 -8.12 -16.68
N GLU A 62 1.76 -7.77 -16.47
CA GLU A 62 0.64 -8.73 -16.35
C GLU A 62 0.62 -9.72 -17.53
N LYS A 63 0.75 -9.20 -18.75
CA LYS A 63 0.81 -10.01 -19.97
C LYS A 63 2.08 -10.86 -20.05
N ALA A 64 3.24 -10.28 -19.73
CA ALA A 64 4.52 -10.97 -19.77
C ALA A 64 4.55 -12.17 -18.81
N LEU A 65 3.93 -12.02 -17.64
CA LEU A 65 3.87 -13.00 -16.56
C LEU A 65 2.73 -14.03 -16.72
N GLY A 66 2.16 -14.15 -17.91
CA GLY A 66 1.17 -15.19 -18.23
C GLY A 66 -0.28 -14.82 -17.91
N GLY A 67 -0.60 -13.53 -17.86
CA GLY A 67 -1.94 -13.05 -17.51
C GLY A 67 -2.15 -12.91 -16.01
N ALA A 68 -1.12 -12.44 -15.29
CA ALA A 68 -1.26 -12.10 -13.88
C ALA A 68 -2.36 -11.07 -13.68
N LEU A 69 -2.97 -11.08 -12.49
CA LEU A 69 -4.08 -10.21 -12.13
C LEU A 69 -3.59 -9.06 -11.25
N PRO A 70 -4.23 -7.87 -11.28
CA PRO A 70 -4.03 -6.89 -10.23
C PRO A 70 -4.52 -7.49 -8.89
N SER A 71 -3.82 -7.26 -7.77
CA SER A 71 -4.19 -7.87 -6.49
C SER A 71 -5.56 -7.43 -5.98
N GLY A 72 -6.10 -6.32 -6.48
CA GLY A 72 -7.35 -5.77 -6.00
C GLY A 72 -7.19 -5.31 -4.56
N PHE A 73 -6.84 -4.03 -4.38
CA PHE A 73 -6.71 -3.48 -3.04
C PHE A 73 -8.07 -3.43 -2.33
N ASP A 74 -8.26 -4.30 -1.35
CA ASP A 74 -9.37 -4.21 -0.42
C ASP A 74 -8.82 -3.75 0.94
N PHE A 75 -9.01 -2.47 1.25
CA PHE A 75 -8.86 -2.04 2.64
C PHE A 75 -10.10 -2.57 3.34
N GLY A 76 -9.96 -3.71 4.03
CA GLY A 76 -11.08 -4.35 4.69
C GLY A 76 -11.85 -3.38 5.59
N ALA A 77 -13.12 -3.69 5.87
CA ALA A 77 -13.95 -2.88 6.75
C ALA A 77 -13.39 -2.89 8.18
N PHE A 78 -12.53 -1.92 8.50
CA PHE A 78 -11.97 -1.72 9.84
C PHE A 78 -12.80 -0.71 10.62
N THR A 79 -12.91 -0.94 11.93
CA THR A 79 -13.51 -0.01 12.89
C THR A 79 -12.56 0.20 14.06
N ILE A 80 -12.67 1.36 14.70
CA ILE A 80 -11.98 1.68 15.94
C ILE A 80 -12.77 1.04 17.08
N ALA A 81 -12.06 0.29 17.94
CA ALA A 81 -12.66 -0.33 19.11
C ALA A 81 -13.30 0.72 20.02
N ALA A 82 -14.48 0.41 20.57
CA ALA A 82 -15.19 1.32 21.46
C ALA A 82 -14.30 1.71 22.67
N GLY A 83 -14.15 3.01 22.89
CA GLY A 83 -13.33 3.57 23.97
C GLY A 83 -11.84 3.71 23.64
N ALA A 84 -11.38 3.29 22.46
CA ALA A 84 -10.03 3.60 21.99
C ALA A 84 -9.93 5.05 21.50
N ASP A 85 -8.75 5.65 21.67
CA ASP A 85 -8.44 6.97 21.13
C ASP A 85 -8.26 6.87 19.59
N PRO A 86 -9.01 7.65 18.79
CA PRO A 86 -8.91 7.58 17.33
C PRO A 86 -7.53 8.00 16.80
N LEU A 87 -6.91 9.01 17.41
CA LEU A 87 -5.62 9.54 16.98
C LEU A 87 -4.50 8.54 17.27
N GLU A 88 -4.51 7.89 18.44
CA GLU A 88 -3.56 6.83 18.76
C GLU A 88 -3.77 5.58 17.89
N THR A 89 -5.02 5.24 17.59
CA THR A 89 -5.34 4.12 16.69
C THR A 89 -4.79 4.38 15.29
N LEU A 90 -5.05 5.58 14.75
CA LEU A 90 -4.55 6.00 13.44
C LEU A 90 -3.02 6.09 13.43
N ALA A 91 -2.38 6.58 14.50
CA ALA A 91 -0.93 6.55 14.63
C ALA A 91 -0.38 5.11 14.58
N GLY A 92 -1.05 4.17 15.24
CA GLY A 92 -0.68 2.76 15.22
C GLY A 92 -0.76 2.13 13.82
N VAL A 93 -1.78 2.48 13.04
CA VAL A 93 -1.94 2.01 11.65
C VAL A 93 -0.93 2.67 10.72
N CYS A 94 -0.83 4.01 10.77
CA CYS A 94 0.02 4.82 9.88
C CYS A 94 1.53 4.58 10.09
N LYS A 95 1.96 3.92 11.17
CA LYS A 95 3.35 3.45 11.35
C LYS A 95 3.80 2.42 10.31
N ARG A 96 2.87 1.63 9.76
CA ARG A 96 3.17 0.58 8.77
C ARG A 96 2.40 0.76 7.47
N HIS A 97 1.29 1.49 7.53
CA HIS A 97 0.39 1.67 6.40
C HIS A 97 -0.06 3.12 6.34
N PRO A 98 0.62 3.98 5.55
CA PRO A 98 0.11 5.31 5.20
C PRO A 98 -1.37 5.22 4.85
N MET A 99 -2.21 6.02 5.50
CA MET A 99 -3.65 5.96 5.27
C MET A 99 -4.08 7.06 4.32
N ARG A 100 -4.89 6.71 3.31
CA ARG A 100 -5.55 7.70 2.47
C ARG A 100 -6.57 8.46 3.30
N GLU A 101 -6.77 9.73 2.99
CA GLU A 101 -7.71 10.57 3.72
C GLU A 101 -9.15 10.04 3.68
N ASP A 102 -9.61 9.54 2.54
CA ASP A 102 -10.94 8.96 2.39
C ASP A 102 -11.10 7.63 3.15
N GLN A 103 -10.07 6.79 3.21
CA GLN A 103 -10.05 5.59 4.05
C GLN A 103 -10.09 5.95 5.54
N THR A 104 -9.44 7.05 5.91
CA THR A 104 -9.48 7.58 7.27
C THR A 104 -10.89 8.04 7.62
N ILE A 105 -11.55 8.76 6.70
CA ILE A 105 -12.95 9.17 6.83
C ILE A 105 -13.87 7.96 6.95
N GLU A 106 -13.75 6.97 6.06
CA GLU A 106 -14.58 5.77 6.06
C GLU A 106 -14.45 5.00 7.37
N LEU A 107 -13.22 4.78 7.84
CA LEU A 107 -12.95 4.12 9.11
C LEU A 107 -13.58 4.88 10.30
N LEU A 108 -13.50 6.20 10.32
CA LEU A 108 -14.10 7.03 11.38
C LEU A 108 -15.63 6.98 11.35
N VAL A 109 -16.24 7.12 10.17
CA VAL A 109 -17.69 7.03 9.98
C VAL A 109 -18.21 5.65 10.38
N ASN A 110 -17.54 4.58 9.95
CA ASN A 110 -17.91 3.20 10.32
C ASN A 110 -17.75 2.93 11.82
N SER A 111 -16.96 3.75 12.51
CA SER A 111 -16.77 3.69 13.97
C SER A 111 -17.73 4.61 14.74
N GLY A 112 -18.62 5.33 14.05
CA GLY A 112 -19.54 6.30 14.67
C GLY A 112 -18.85 7.56 15.19
N ILE A 113 -17.68 7.90 14.65
CA ILE A 113 -16.87 9.06 15.04
C ILE A 113 -16.99 10.14 13.95
N ASP A 114 -17.22 11.40 14.35
CA ASP A 114 -17.18 12.54 13.43
C ASP A 114 -15.76 12.70 12.86
N PRO A 115 -15.56 12.59 11.53
CA PRO A 115 -14.23 12.65 10.95
C PRO A 115 -13.55 14.02 11.07
N LEU A 116 -14.32 15.12 11.02
CA LEU A 116 -13.73 16.45 10.86
C LEU A 116 -12.76 16.83 12.00
N PRO A 117 -13.13 16.73 13.30
CA PRO A 117 -12.22 17.07 14.38
C PRO A 117 -10.97 16.17 14.42
N VAL A 118 -11.10 14.91 14.02
CA VAL A 118 -9.98 13.95 14.02
C VAL A 118 -9.01 14.25 12.87
N LEU A 119 -9.52 14.58 11.68
CA LEU A 119 -8.69 14.98 10.55
C LEU A 119 -7.94 16.30 10.84
N ASP A 120 -8.59 17.27 11.48
CA ASP A 120 -7.93 18.51 11.90
C ASP A 120 -6.83 18.22 12.95
N ALA A 121 -7.10 17.35 13.91
CA ALA A 121 -6.11 16.90 14.89
C ALA A 121 -4.93 16.19 14.21
N LEU A 122 -5.16 15.30 13.24
CA LEU A 122 -4.11 14.64 12.47
C LEU A 122 -3.20 15.63 11.73
N ARG A 123 -3.79 16.67 11.11
CA ARG A 123 -3.02 17.69 10.37
C ARG A 123 -2.22 18.60 11.30
N ALA A 124 -2.72 18.84 12.52
CA ALA A 124 -2.05 19.66 13.52
C ALA A 124 -1.01 18.90 14.36
N ASP A 125 -1.11 17.57 14.43
CA ASP A 125 -0.24 16.73 15.24
C ASP A 125 1.16 16.58 14.61
N PRO A 126 2.24 17.00 15.29
CA PRO A 126 3.60 16.96 14.75
C PRO A 126 4.12 15.54 14.51
N ARG A 127 3.48 14.50 15.06
CA ARG A 127 3.81 13.09 14.79
C ARG A 127 3.44 12.69 13.36
N PHE A 128 2.57 13.42 12.71
CA PHE A 128 2.12 13.11 11.36
C PHE A 128 2.78 14.03 10.31
N ARG A 129 2.85 13.53 9.08
CA ARG A 129 3.05 14.32 7.88
C ARG A 129 1.95 13.99 6.89
N VAL A 130 1.56 15.00 6.11
CA VAL A 130 0.60 14.87 5.03
C VAL A 130 1.37 14.90 3.71
N GLU A 131 1.11 13.93 2.85
CA GLU A 131 1.82 13.77 1.59
C GLU A 131 0.84 13.57 0.43
N GLN A 132 1.20 14.10 -0.75
CA GLN A 132 0.47 13.86 -1.99
C GLN A 132 1.16 12.74 -2.74
N TYR A 133 0.43 11.67 -3.04
CA TYR A 133 0.95 10.52 -3.77
C TYR A 133 -0.14 9.95 -4.67
N GLY A 134 0.17 9.74 -5.96
CA GLY A 134 -0.83 9.27 -6.93
C GLY A 134 -2.08 10.16 -7.06
N GLY A 135 -1.95 11.47 -6.80
CA GLY A 135 -3.08 12.41 -6.79
C GLY A 135 -4.00 12.30 -5.57
N GLN A 136 -3.56 11.61 -4.52
CA GLN A 136 -4.31 11.38 -3.29
C GLN A 136 -3.55 11.87 -2.07
N THR A 137 -4.29 12.30 -1.05
CA THR A 137 -3.72 12.73 0.24
C THR A 137 -3.54 11.53 1.16
N PHE A 138 -2.34 11.39 1.71
CA PHE A 138 -1.99 10.38 2.71
C PHE A 138 -1.57 11.01 4.03
N PHE A 139 -1.94 10.34 5.13
CA PHE A 139 -1.40 10.57 6.47
C PHE A 139 -0.32 9.53 6.76
N LEU A 140 0.86 10.01 7.15
CA LEU A 140 2.02 9.18 7.50
C LEU A 140 2.50 9.56 8.89
N VAL A 141 2.99 8.59 9.65
CA VAL A 141 3.72 8.87 10.89
C VAL A 141 5.15 9.25 10.52
N ARG A 142 5.67 10.31 11.13
CA ARG A 142 7.09 10.66 11.02
C ARG A 142 7.90 9.59 11.73
N GLU A 143 8.89 9.04 11.02
CA GLU A 143 10.00 8.33 11.64
C GLU A 143 10.62 9.28 12.69
N MET A 144 10.44 8.97 13.97
CA MET A 144 11.28 9.58 14.99
C MET A 144 12.65 8.96 14.78
N ASN A 145 13.53 9.67 14.09
CA ASN A 145 14.92 9.25 13.91
C ASN A 145 15.47 8.73 15.24
N GLY A 146 15.51 7.40 15.38
CA GLY A 146 16.46 6.77 16.27
C GLY A 146 17.80 7.08 15.64
N GLY A 147 18.44 8.14 16.11
CA GLY A 147 19.80 8.46 15.73
C GLY A 147 20.66 7.24 16.04
N SER A 148 21.00 6.46 15.02
CA SER A 148 22.16 5.61 15.09
C SER A 148 23.35 6.51 14.78
N ALA A 149 24.06 6.85 15.86
CA ALA A 149 25.51 6.95 15.78
C ALA A 149 26.11 5.59 15.40
#